data_AF-Q2J811-F1
#
_entry.id   AF-Q2J811-F1
#
_cell.length_a   1.000
_cell.length_b   1.000
_cell.length_c   1.000
_cell.angle_alpha   90.00
_cell.angle_beta   90.00
_cell.angle_gamma   90.00
#
_symmetry.space_group_name_H-M   'P 1'
#
loop_
_entity.id
_entity.type
_entity.pdbx_description
1 polymer ?
#
loop_
_entity_poly.entity_id
_entity_poly.type
_entity_poly.pdbx_seq_one_letter_code
_entity_poly.pdbx_strand_id
1 'polypeptide(L)' 'MLDRDEPYHDLGADYFTRRRDPNRHAQRLISQLDALGYDAVITRRTDQPTDTKAA' A
#
# COMPACT_ATOMS: atom_id res chain seq x y z
N MET A 1 14.82 -21.50 -21.48
CA MET A 1 14.92 -22.18 -20.17
C MET A 1 15.01 -21.06 -19.14
N LEU A 2 14.18 -21.04 -18.10
CA LEU A 2 14.24 -19.99 -17.07
C LEU A 2 15.48 -20.27 -16.18
N ASP A 3 16.55 -19.50 -16.37
CA ASP A 3 17.91 -19.69 -15.80
C ASP A 3 18.06 -19.36 -14.30
N ARG A 4 16.98 -19.41 -13.51
CA ARG A 4 17.09 -19.13 -12.06
C ARG A 4 16.70 -20.38 -11.29
N ASP A 5 17.71 -21.16 -10.91
CA ASP A 5 17.68 -22.27 -9.96
C ASP A 5 17.32 -21.79 -8.52
N GLU A 6 16.44 -20.79 -8.40
CA GLU A 6 15.95 -20.30 -7.13
C GLU A 6 14.74 -21.13 -6.70
N PRO A 7 14.74 -21.64 -5.45
CA PRO A 7 13.56 -22.32 -4.92
C PRO A 7 12.36 -21.36 -4.94
N TYR A 8 11.21 -21.87 -5.42
CA TYR A 8 9.96 -21.10 -5.48
C TYR A 8 9.62 -20.56 -4.10
N HIS A 9 9.87 -19.27 -3.89
CA HIS A 9 9.47 -18.60 -2.67
C HIS A 9 8.01 -18.21 -2.81
N ASP A 10 7.12 -19.01 -2.20
CA ASP A 10 5.75 -18.60 -2.02
C ASP A 10 5.74 -17.32 -1.19
N LEU A 11 5.26 -16.24 -1.81
CA LEU A 11 5.20 -14.91 -1.22
C LEU A 11 4.15 -14.85 -0.11
N GLY A 12 3.31 -15.89 0.00
CA GLY A 12 2.23 -16.02 0.96
C GLY A 12 1.02 -15.19 0.57
N ALA A 13 -0.16 -15.58 1.06
CA ALA A 13 -1.42 -14.91 0.78
C ALA A 13 -1.41 -13.41 1.14
N ASP A 14 -0.55 -13.01 2.07
CA ASP A 14 -0.41 -11.63 2.54
C ASP A 14 0.57 -10.77 1.74
N TYR A 15 1.22 -11.29 0.69
CA TYR A 15 2.23 -10.53 -0.05
C TYR A 15 1.70 -9.21 -0.60
N PHE A 16 0.49 -9.25 -1.17
CA PHE A 16 -0.17 -8.07 -1.72
C PHE A 16 -0.61 -7.10 -0.63
N THR A 17 -0.92 -7.61 0.56
CA THR A 17 -1.30 -6.83 1.74
C THR A 17 -0.08 -6.11 2.34
N ARG A 18 1.06 -6.81 2.48
CA ARG A 18 2.33 -6.25 3.01
C ARG A 18 3.00 -5.27 2.05
N ARG A 19 2.89 -5.50 0.73
CA ARG A 19 3.50 -4.66 -0.31
C ARG A 19 2.76 -3.34 -0.53
N ARG A 20 1.51 -3.24 -0.08
CA ARG A 20 0.70 -2.04 -0.23
C ARG A 20 1.05 -1.05 0.88
N ASP A 21 2.24 -0.46 0.77
CA ASP A 21 2.69 0.62 1.64
C ASP A 21 1.63 1.74 1.63
N PRO A 22 0.94 1.98 2.75
CA PRO A 22 -0.15 2.95 2.81
C PRO A 22 0.34 4.36 2.44
N ASN A 23 1.62 4.67 2.63
CA ASN A 23 2.19 5.95 2.23
C ASN A 23 2.29 6.08 0.71
N ARG A 24 2.74 5.02 0.01
CA ARG A 24 2.74 5.02 -1.47
C ARG A 24 1.33 5.13 -2.01
N HIS A 25 0.36 4.48 -1.37
CA HIS A 25 -1.03 4.58 -1.77
C HIS A 25 -1.55 6.01 -1.61
N ALA A 26 -1.25 6.67 -0.48
CA ALA A 26 -1.59 8.06 -0.24
C ALA A 26 -0.95 9.01 -1.28
N GLN A 27 0.33 8.85 -1.58
CA GLN A 27 1.02 9.63 -2.62
C GLN A 27 0.35 9.48 -3.99
N ARG A 28 -0.04 8.26 -4.34
CA ARG A 28 -0.70 7.96 -5.61
C ARG A 28 -2.10 8.59 -5.71
N LEU A 29 -2.78 8.80 -4.58
CA LEU A 29 -4.04 9.53 -4.52
C LEU A 29 -3.82 11.04 -4.66
N ILE A 30 -2.77 11.59 -4.03
CA ILE A 30 -2.40 13.01 -4.21
C ILE A 30 -2.11 13.31 -5.67
N SER A 31 -1.31 12.48 -6.35
CA SER A 31 -1.00 12.68 -7.77
C SER A 31 -2.24 12.65 -8.68
N GLN A 32 -3.27 11.89 -8.30
CA GLN A 32 -4.53 11.88 -9.05
C GLN A 32 -5.32 13.17 -8.85
N LEU A 33 -5.31 13.73 -7.63
CA LEU A 33 -5.95 15.01 -7.35
C LEU A 33 -5.23 16.16 -8.05
N ASP A 34 -3.90 16.15 -8.04
CA ASP A 34 -3.05 17.11 -8.74
C ASP A 34 -3.29 17.09 -10.26
N ALA A 35 -3.39 15.90 -10.86
CA ALA A 35 -3.72 15.75 -12.29
C ALA A 35 -5.10 16.32 -12.67
N LEU A 36 -6.01 16.45 -11.71
CA LEU A 36 -7.32 17.08 -11.89
C LEU A 36 -7.30 18.59 -11.63
N GLY A 37 -6.14 19.15 -11.25
CA GLY A 37 -5.96 20.57 -10.95
C GLY A 37 -6.32 20.95 -9.51
N TYR A 38 -6.45 19.98 -8.61
CA TYR A 38 -6.71 20.23 -7.19
C TYR A 38 -5.43 20.20 -6.38
N ASP A 39 -5.26 21.19 -5.51
CA ASP A 39 -4.23 21.17 -4.49
C ASP A 39 -4.74 20.42 -3.24
N ALA A 40 -3.98 19.42 -2.78
CA ALA A 40 -4.43 18.48 -1.75
C ALA A 40 -3.47 18.44 -0.55
N VAL A 41 -4.00 18.75 0.65
CA VAL A 41 -3.26 18.65 1.92
C VAL A 41 -3.72 17.41 2.69
N ILE A 42 -2.79 16.50 2.96
CA ILE A 42 -3.08 15.32 3.80
C ILE A 42 -2.85 15.67 5.28
N THR A 43 -3.88 15.48 6.09
CA THR A 43 -3.79 15.47 7.55
C THR A 43 -3.98 14.05 8.08
N ARG A 44 -3.05 13.59 8.94
CA ARG A 44 -3.18 12.29 9.60
C ARG A 44 -4.35 12.36 10.59
N ARG A 45 -5.34 11.50 10.41
CA ARG A 45 -6.42 11.36 11.39
C ARG A 45 -5.85 10.70 12.64
N THR A 46 -5.79 11.41 13.75
CA THR A 46 -5.26 10.91 15.04
C THR A 46 -6.21 9.95 15.75
N ASP A 47 -7.47 9.84 15.31
CA ASP A 47 -8.50 9.03 15.98
C ASP A 47 -9.04 7.88 15.11
N GLN A 48 -8.17 7.15 14.39
CA GLN A 48 -8.58 5.84 13.90
C GLN A 48 -8.17 4.77 14.92
N PRO A 49 -9.12 4.15 15.65
CA PRO A 49 -8.83 2.88 16.28
C PRO A 49 -8.42 1.94 15.15
N THR A 50 -7.16 1.53 15.15
CA THR A 50 -6.68 0.45 14.27
C THR A 50 -7.59 -0.73 14.51
N ASP A 51 -8.22 -1.22 13.44
CA ASP A 51 -9.01 -2.44 13.41
C ASP A 51 -8.38 -3.49 14.35
N THR A 52 -9.01 -3.71 15.51
CA THR A 52 -8.81 -4.90 16.31
C THR A 52 -9.39 -6.06 15.50
N LYS A 53 -8.59 -6.63 14.59
CA LYS A 53 -8.84 -7.95 14.02
C LYS A 53 -7.79 -8.92 14.57
N ALA A 54 -8.07 -9.44 15.75
CA ALA A 54 -7.62 -10.72 16.29
C ALA A 54 -8.65 -11.08 17.38
N ALA A 55 -9.58 -12.00 17.13
CA ALA A 55 -9.40 -13.46 17.23
C ALA A 55 -9.17 -13.88 18.68
#